data_AF-A0A1F2U4R1-F1
#
_entry.id   AF-A0A1F2U4R1-F1
#
_cell.length_a   1.000
_cell.length_b   1.000
_cell.length_c   1.000
_cell.angle_alpha   90.00
_cell.angle_beta   90.00
_cell.angle_gamma   90.00
#
_symmetry.space_group_name_H-M   'P 1'
#
loop_
_entity.id
_entity.type
_entity.pdbx_description
1 polymer ?
#
loop_
_entity_poly.entity_id
_entity_poly.type
_entity_poly.pdbx_seq_one_letter_code
_entity_poly.pdbx_strand_id
1 'polypeptide(L)'
;MHRRDFLLFRPGRAQATADLSCQQLHMAYIEMQVTASNPQDGGDERDLESHGEPPAVFTGRSVERMFEVLEQDLRRADLLRVLDATWLTPDELRHRVEALVDRFRARGGSVEYATR
;
A
#
# COMPACT_ATOMS: atom_id res chain seq x y z
N MET A 1 -3.96 -8.82 -6.70
CA MET A 1 -3.40 -8.57 -5.36
C MET A 1 -4.47 -8.71 -4.29
N HIS A 2 -4.30 -9.64 -3.35
CA HIS A 2 -5.25 -9.85 -2.25
C HIS A 2 -4.99 -8.82 -1.14
N ARG A 3 -6.06 -8.09 -0.73
CA ARG A 3 -6.04 -7.06 0.32
C ARG A 3 -5.50 -7.51 1.69
N ARG A 4 -5.28 -8.82 1.87
CA ARG A 4 -4.92 -9.48 3.13
C ARG A 4 -3.44 -9.80 3.28
N ASP A 5 -2.61 -9.54 2.27
CA ASP A 5 -1.18 -9.88 2.32
C ASP A 5 -0.36 -8.82 3.07
N PHE A 6 -0.79 -7.55 3.01
CA PHE A 6 -0.06 -6.42 3.61
C PHE A 6 -0.28 -6.27 5.11
N LEU A 7 -1.45 -6.70 5.58
CA LEU A 7 -1.86 -6.63 6.97
C LEU A 7 -2.24 -8.02 7.46
N LEU A 8 -1.37 -8.58 8.29
CA LEU A 8 -1.74 -9.73 9.09
C LEU A 8 -2.47 -9.20 10.32
N PHE A 9 -3.80 -9.30 10.30
CA PHE A 9 -4.55 -9.13 11.54
C PHE A 9 -4.33 -10.33 12.41
N ARG A 10 -3.75 -10.08 13.58
CA ARG A 10 -3.77 -11.03 14.66
C ARG A 10 -4.90 -10.62 15.60
N PRO A 11 -6.04 -11.34 15.62
CA PRO A 11 -7.04 -11.13 16.65
C PRO A 11 -6.46 -11.61 17.98
N GLY A 12 -5.87 -10.69 18.76
CA GLY A 12 -5.61 -10.90 20.17
C GLY A 12 -6.92 -10.74 20.94
N ARG A 13 -7.18 -11.58 21.95
CA ARG A 13 -8.43 -11.56 22.75
C ARG A 13 -8.74 -10.21 23.45
N ALA A 14 -7.87 -9.21 23.37
CA ALA A 14 -8.04 -7.90 24.02
C ALA A 14 -7.72 -6.67 23.14
N GLN A 15 -6.98 -6.82 22.02
CA GLN A 15 -6.62 -5.71 21.11
C GLN A 15 -6.48 -6.25 19.69
N ALA A 16 -7.02 -5.50 18.72
CA ALA A 16 -6.83 -5.80 17.31
C ALA A 16 -5.44 -5.32 16.86
N THR A 17 -4.51 -6.25 16.67
CA THR A 17 -3.17 -5.94 16.18
C THR A 17 -3.10 -6.11 14.67
N ALA A 18 -2.58 -5.10 13.98
CA ALA A 18 -2.28 -5.13 12.56
C ALA A 18 -0.76 -5.08 12.35
N ASP A 19 -0.21 -6.17 11.80
CA ASP A 19 1.20 -6.22 11.40
C ASP A 19 1.33 -5.70 9.96
N LEU A 20 2.03 -4.57 9.77
CA LEU A 20 2.36 -3.96 8.49
C LEU A 20 3.78 -4.38 8.06
N SER A 21 3.89 -5.24 7.05
CA SER A 21 5.18 -5.59 6.46
C SER A 21 5.62 -4.55 5.44
N CYS A 22 6.67 -3.80 5.76
CA CYS A 22 7.24 -2.82 4.82
C CYS A 22 7.80 -3.49 3.56
N GLN A 23 8.29 -4.72 3.67
CA GLN A 23 8.74 -5.50 2.51
C GLN A 23 7.57 -5.81 1.55
N GLN A 24 6.45 -6.30 2.05
CA GLN A 24 5.27 -6.59 1.21
C GLN A 24 4.71 -5.31 0.60
N LEU A 25 4.67 -4.22 1.37
CA LEU A 25 4.26 -2.91 0.89
C LEU A 25 5.16 -2.41 -0.24
N HIS A 26 6.48 -2.55 -0.10
CA HIS A 26 7.45 -2.19 -1.12
C HIS A 26 7.30 -3.04 -2.39
N MET A 27 7.17 -4.37 -2.26
CA MET A 27 6.95 -5.26 -3.41
C MET A 27 5.70 -4.86 -4.20
N ALA A 28 4.57 -4.64 -3.53
CA ALA A 28 3.35 -4.20 -4.21
C ALA A 28 3.46 -2.79 -4.81
N TYR A 29 4.17 -1.88 -4.16
CA TYR A 29 4.47 -0.56 -4.72
C TYR A 29 5.25 -0.67 -6.03
N ILE A 30 6.31 -1.50 -6.07
CA ILE A 30 7.09 -1.75 -7.29
C ILE A 30 6.24 -2.45 -8.37
N GLU A 31 5.46 -3.47 -8.02
CA GLU A 31 4.58 -4.18 -8.97
C GLU A 31 3.56 -3.23 -9.63
N MET A 32 2.99 -2.30 -8.88
CA MET A 32 2.07 -1.28 -9.42
C MET A 32 2.78 -0.28 -10.33
N GLN A 33 4.04 0.09 -10.02
CA GLN A 33 4.85 0.92 -10.90
C GLN A 33 5.24 0.21 -12.20
N VAL A 34 5.61 -1.07 -12.14
CA VAL A 34 5.94 -1.89 -13.32
C VAL A 34 4.71 -2.06 -14.22
N THR A 35 3.54 -2.33 -13.65
CA THR A 35 2.29 -2.47 -14.42
C THR A 35 1.92 -1.19 -15.16
N ALA A 36 2.11 -0.02 -14.55
CA ALA A 36 1.85 1.26 -15.21
C ALA A 36 2.91 1.65 -16.25
N SER A 37 4.11 1.08 -16.15
CA SER A 37 5.21 1.33 -17.09
C SER A 37 5.14 0.46 -18.35
N ASN A 38 4.21 -0.52 -18.39
CA ASN A 38 4.01 -1.40 -19.54
C ASN A 38 2.58 -1.24 -20.11
N PRO A 39 2.27 -0.11 -20.79
CA PRO A 39 1.17 -0.15 -21.74
C PRO A 39 1.56 -1.18 -22.81
N GLN A 40 0.66 -2.12 -23.10
CA GLN A 40 0.93 -3.28 -23.95
C GLN A 40 1.65 -2.92 -25.26
N ASP A 41 2.89 -3.40 -25.39
CA ASP A 41 3.35 -4.05 -26.61
C ASP A 41 2.39 -5.23 -26.84
N GLY A 42 1.55 -5.09 -27.86
CA GLY A 42 0.46 -6.00 -28.19
C GLY A 42 -0.22 -5.52 -29.45
N GLY A 43 0.41 -5.78 -30.59
CA GLY A 43 -0.13 -5.40 -31.89
C GLY A 43 -1.46 -6.09 -32.19
N ASP A 44 -2.43 -5.30 -32.64
CA ASP A 44 -3.16 -5.53 -33.89
C ASP A 44 -3.81 -4.20 -34.32
N GLU A 45 -3.34 -3.64 -35.43
CA GLU A 45 -3.64 -2.27 -35.90
C GLU A 45 -5.02 -2.11 -36.57
N ARG A 46 -6.05 -2.89 -36.22
CA ARG A 46 -7.36 -2.70 -36.88
C ARG A 46 -8.53 -2.53 -35.95
N ASP A 47 -8.99 -1.29 -35.98
CA ASP A 47 -10.38 -0.88 -35.94
C ASP A 47 -11.03 -0.99 -34.56
N LEU A 48 -10.97 0.11 -33.81
CA LEU A 48 -12.14 0.70 -33.15
C LEU A 48 -11.76 2.04 -32.50
N GLU A 49 -12.51 3.05 -32.90
CA GLU A 49 -12.59 4.38 -32.32
C GLU A 49 -12.66 4.34 -30.79
N SER A 50 -11.59 4.77 -30.11
CA SER A 50 -11.67 5.18 -28.71
C SER A 50 -10.76 6.38 -28.49
N HIS A 51 -11.40 7.52 -28.26
CA HIS A 51 -10.77 8.80 -27.99
C HIS A 51 -9.87 8.74 -26.75
N GLY A 52 -8.56 8.97 -26.95
CA GLY A 52 -7.63 9.53 -25.96
C GLY A 52 -7.52 8.77 -24.64
N GLU A 53 -6.79 7.67 -24.63
CA GLU A 53 -6.41 7.03 -23.37
C GLU A 53 -5.41 7.93 -22.62
N PRO A 54 -5.72 8.41 -21.40
CA PRO A 54 -4.83 9.31 -20.69
C PRO A 54 -3.57 8.56 -20.25
N PRO A 55 -2.37 9.16 -20.37
CA PRO A 55 -1.13 8.50 -19.97
C PRO A 55 -1.05 8.39 -18.44
N ALA A 56 -0.57 7.25 -17.96
CA ALA A 56 0.10 7.05 -16.66
C ALA A 56 -0.62 7.48 -15.35
N VAL A 57 -1.88 7.92 -15.37
CA VAL A 57 -2.62 8.24 -14.12
C VAL A 57 -2.95 6.99 -13.30
N PHE A 58 -2.77 5.81 -13.90
CA PHE A 58 -3.08 4.53 -13.28
C PHE A 58 -2.15 4.20 -12.10
N THR A 59 -0.89 4.64 -12.13
CA THR A 59 0.09 4.36 -11.08
C THR A 59 -0.29 5.05 -9.76
N GLY A 60 -0.55 6.36 -9.83
CA GLY A 60 -0.95 7.17 -8.67
C GLY A 60 -2.25 6.68 -8.05
N ARG A 61 -3.30 6.50 -8.87
CA ARG A 61 -4.60 6.01 -8.38
C ARG A 61 -4.53 4.63 -7.75
N SER A 62 -3.68 3.73 -8.26
CA SER A 62 -3.56 2.36 -7.73
C SER A 62 -2.87 2.35 -6.37
N VAL A 63 -1.78 3.11 -6.22
CA VAL A 63 -1.07 3.24 -4.94
C VAL A 63 -1.93 3.96 -3.90
N GLU A 64 -2.56 5.08 -4.27
CA GLU A 64 -3.49 5.80 -3.37
C GLU A 64 -4.60 4.88 -2.86
N ARG A 65 -5.24 4.11 -3.75
CA ARG A 65 -6.31 3.19 -3.35
C ARG A 65 -5.82 2.07 -2.43
N MET A 66 -4.59 1.60 -2.60
CA MET A 66 -3.97 0.63 -1.69
C MET A 66 -3.83 1.21 -0.28
N PHE A 67 -3.31 2.44 -0.17
CA PHE A 67 -3.19 3.14 1.11
C PHE A 67 -4.56 3.45 1.74
N GLU A 68 -5.57 3.82 0.95
CA GLU A 68 -6.93 4.02 1.46
C GLU A 68 -7.51 2.75 2.10
N VAL A 69 -7.30 1.60 1.45
CA VAL A 69 -7.72 0.30 2.00
C VAL A 69 -6.94 0.01 3.27
N LEU A 70 -5.62 0.22 3.27
CA LEU A 70 -4.76 0.05 4.44
C LEU A 70 -5.23 0.91 5.62
N GLU A 71 -5.52 2.19 5.38
CA GLU A 71 -6.02 3.12 6.39
C GLU A 71 -7.37 2.68 6.95
N GLN A 72 -8.31 2.22 6.10
CA GLN A 72 -9.61 1.70 6.54
C GLN A 72 -9.45 0.49 7.46
N ASP A 73 -8.52 -0.39 7.11
CA ASP A 73 -8.24 -1.61 7.83
C ASP A 73 -7.59 -1.32 9.19
N LEU A 74 -6.63 -0.40 9.20
CA LEU A 74 -6.05 0.15 10.42
C LEU A 74 -7.08 0.86 11.30
N ARG A 75 -8.24 1.32 10.78
CA ARG A 75 -9.32 1.82 11.65
C ARG A 75 -9.87 0.79 12.61
N ARG A 76 -9.73 -0.49 12.28
CA ARG A 76 -10.17 -1.60 13.11
C ARG A 76 -9.08 -2.12 14.03
N ALA A 77 -7.84 -1.61 13.90
CA ALA A 77 -6.71 -1.98 14.73
C ALA A 77 -6.47 -0.95 15.84
N ASP A 78 -6.07 -1.45 17.00
CA ASP A 78 -5.65 -0.67 18.17
C ASP A 78 -4.12 -0.52 18.21
N LEU A 79 -3.41 -1.53 17.69
CA LEU A 79 -1.96 -1.61 17.66
C LEU A 79 -1.46 -1.87 16.24
N LEU A 80 -0.58 -1.01 15.74
CA LEU A 80 0.09 -1.15 14.45
C LEU A 80 1.55 -1.55 14.69
N ARG A 81 1.94 -2.72 14.17
CA ARG A 81 3.32 -3.19 14.21
C ARG A 81 3.95 -3.01 12.83
N VAL A 82 4.89 -2.09 12.72
CA VAL A 82 5.66 -1.85 11.50
C VAL A 82 6.85 -2.82 11.49
N LEU A 83 6.81 -3.78 10.58
CA LEU A 83 7.85 -4.79 10.41
C LEU A 83 8.80 -4.37 9.27
N ASP A 84 10.10 -4.57 9.49
CA ASP A 84 11.14 -4.44 8.48
C ASP A 84 11.19 -3.05 7.81
N ALA A 85 11.16 -1.99 8.62
CA ALA A 85 11.18 -0.59 8.16
C ALA A 85 12.35 -0.21 7.23
N THR A 86 13.39 -1.05 7.16
CA THR A 86 14.50 -0.96 6.21
C THR A 86 14.06 -1.02 4.75
N TRP A 87 12.89 -1.60 4.45
CA TRP A 87 12.31 -1.66 3.11
C TRP A 87 11.54 -0.40 2.70
N LEU A 88 11.43 0.61 3.58
CA LEU A 88 10.83 1.92 3.28
C LEU A 88 11.76 2.80 2.43
N THR A 89 12.21 2.26 1.31
CA THR A 89 12.97 2.94 0.26
C THR A 89 12.19 2.67 -1.02
N PRO A 90 11.72 3.65 -1.80
CA PRO A 90 12.14 5.06 -1.91
C PRO A 90 11.52 6.03 -0.89
N ASP A 91 12.06 7.25 -0.85
CA ASP A 91 11.72 8.32 0.11
C ASP A 91 10.23 8.68 0.11
N GLU A 92 9.53 8.60 -1.04
CA GLU A 92 8.09 8.84 -1.11
C GLU A 92 7.29 7.80 -0.30
N LEU A 93 7.66 6.52 -0.38
CA LEU A 93 7.00 5.44 0.34
C LEU A 93 7.15 5.63 1.85
N ARG A 94 8.36 6.03 2.29
CA ARG A 94 8.63 6.37 3.70
C ARG A 94 7.72 7.49 4.18
N HIS A 95 7.69 8.62 3.49
CA HIS A 95 6.85 9.76 3.85
C HIS A 95 5.36 9.40 3.95
N ARG A 96 4.85 8.56 3.04
CA ARG A 96 3.46 8.09 3.10
C ARG A 96 3.19 7.21 4.32
N VAL A 97 4.09 6.29 4.65
CA VAL A 97 3.95 5.43 5.83
C VAL A 97 4.05 6.24 7.11
N GLU A 98 4.96 7.21 7.18
CA GLU A 98 5.07 8.14 8.30
C GLU A 98 3.79 8.96 8.51
N ALA A 99 3.20 9.50 7.43
CA ALA A 99 1.92 10.21 7.49
C ALA A 99 0.78 9.31 7.98
N LEU A 100 0.76 8.03 7.56
CA LEU A 100 -0.24 7.06 7.99
C LEU A 100 -0.06 6.67 9.47
N VAL A 101 1.19 6.51 9.93
CA VAL A 101 1.53 6.30 11.33
C VAL A 101 1.10 7.49 12.19
N ASP A 102 1.35 8.72 11.74
CA ASP A 102 0.96 9.94 12.44
C ASP A 102 -0.57 10.02 12.62
N ARG A 103 -1.34 9.77 11.54
CA ARG A 103 -2.81 9.69 11.61
C ARG A 103 -3.30 8.61 12.56
N PHE A 104 -2.65 7.44 12.58
CA PHE A 104 -3.00 6.34 13.48
C PHE A 104 -2.76 6.73 14.94
N ARG A 105 -1.62 7.37 15.23
CA ARG A 105 -1.29 7.88 16.58
C ARG A 105 -2.22 9.01 17.02
N ALA A 106 -2.58 9.92 16.12
CA ALA A 106 -3.52 11.01 16.40
C ALA A 106 -4.92 10.50 16.81
N ARG A 107 -5.29 9.28 16.37
CA ARG A 107 -6.54 8.62 16.78
C ARG A 107 -6.42 7.86 18.11
N GLY A 108 -5.24 7.78 18.71
CA GLY A 108 -4.98 7.02 19.93
C GLY A 108 -4.52 5.57 19.69
N GLY A 109 -4.19 5.21 18.45
CA GLY A 109 -3.60 3.92 18.14
C GLY A 109 -2.12 3.86 18.53
N SER A 110 -1.66 2.71 19.03
CA SER A 110 -0.26 2.50 19.42
C SER A 110 0.57 1.96 18.26
N VAL A 111 1.80 2.45 18.07
CA VAL A 111 2.67 2.02 16.97
C VAL A 111 3.96 1.45 17.53
N GLU A 112 4.31 0.25 17.07
CA GLU A 112 5.54 -0.45 17.42
C GLU A 112 6.37 -0.71 16.16
N TYR A 113 7.67 -0.47 16.24
CA TYR A 113 8.61 -0.80 15.17
C TYR A 113 9.36 -2.07 15.56
N ALA A 114 9.27 -3.11 14.73
CA ALA A 114 10.02 -4.33 14.91
C ALA A 114 10.94 -4.55 13.70
N THR A 115 12.23 -4.64 13.98
CA THR A 115 13.25 -5.15 13.06
C THR A 115 13.37 -6.65 13.33
N ARG A 116 13.02 -7.52 12.38
CA ARG A 116 13.13 -8.96 12.58
C ARG A 116 14.36 -9.53 11.88
#